data_AF-A0A090QB94-F1
#
_entry.id   AF-A0A090QB94-F1
#
_cell.length_a   1.000
_cell.length_b   1.000
_cell.length_c   1.000
_cell.angle_alpha   90.00
_cell.angle_beta   90.00
_cell.angle_gamma   90.00
#
_symmetry.space_group_name_H-M   'P 1'
#
loop_
_entity.id
_entity.type
_entity.pdbx_description
1 polymer ?
#
loop_
_entity_poly.entity_id
_entity_poly.type
_entity_poly.pdbx_seq_one_letter_code
_entity_poly.pdbx_strand_id
1 'polypeptide(L)' 'MDVIKIADHIIDVGPEGGRGGGEILATGTPEKVAKHKTSHTARFLKKELGM' A
#
# COMPACT_ATOMS: atom_id res chain seq x y z
N MET A 1 -1.58 9.70 7.11
CA MET A 1 -1.35 9.14 5.75
C MET A 1 -2.01 10.11 4.78
N ASP A 2 -1.58 11.37 4.78
CA ASP A 2 -2.49 12.43 4.31
C ASP A 2 -2.40 12.68 2.81
N VAL A 3 -1.23 12.38 2.23
CA VAL A 3 -1.01 12.50 0.78
C VAL A 3 -1.31 11.18 0.05
N ILE A 4 -0.92 10.04 0.61
CA ILE A 4 -1.04 8.74 -0.07
C ILE A 4 -2.52 8.32 -0.22
N LYS A 5 -3.38 8.63 0.76
CA LYS A 5 -4.81 8.26 0.71
C LYS A 5 -5.62 9.02 -0.35
N ILE A 6 -5.10 10.13 -0.86
CA ILE A 6 -5.74 10.95 -1.89
C ILE A 6 -5.11 10.79 -3.28
N ALA A 7 -4.14 9.88 -3.42
CA ALA A 7 -3.51 9.62 -4.71
C ALA A 7 -4.46 8.86 -5.65
N ASP A 8 -4.43 9.18 -6.94
CA ASP A 8 -5.23 8.43 -7.93
C ASP A 8 -4.70 7.00 -8.14
N HIS A 9 -3.40 6.81 -7.93
CA HIS A 9 -2.73 5.53 -8.14
C HIS A 9 -1.52 5.34 -7.21
N ILE A 10 -1.38 4.14 -6.68
CA ILE A 10 -0.28 3.72 -5.81
C ILE A 10 0.41 2.51 -6.46
N ILE A 11 1.73 2.47 -6.37
CA ILE A 11 2.56 1.28 -6.58
C ILE A 11 3.24 0.99 -5.25
N ASP A 12 2.89 -0.14 -4.64
CA ASP A 12 3.42 -0.56 -3.34
C ASP A 12 4.53 -1.60 -3.52
N VAL A 13 5.69 -1.31 -2.93
CA VAL A 13 6.93 -2.08 -3.12
C VAL A 13 7.41 -2.63 -1.78
N GLY A 14 7.78 -3.91 -1.75
CA GLY A 14 8.25 -4.58 -0.55
C GLY A 14 8.49 -6.07 -0.81
N PRO A 15 8.19 -6.98 0.16
CA PRO A 15 7.58 -6.72 1.48
C PRO A 15 8.50 -6.01 2.47
N GLU A 16 9.81 -6.16 2.31
CA GLU A 16 10.81 -5.57 3.20
C GLU A 16 11.69 -4.55 2.45
N GLY A 17 12.64 -3.94 3.15
CA GLY A 17 13.69 -3.11 2.54
C GLY A 17 14.91 -3.92 2.09
N GLY A 18 15.73 -3.33 1.21
CA GLY A 18 17.00 -3.92 0.78
C GLY A 18 16.82 -5.23 0.01
N ARG A 19 17.58 -6.27 0.37
CA ARG A 19 17.55 -7.58 -0.33
C ARG A 19 16.22 -8.34 -0.20
N GLY A 20 15.40 -7.99 0.78
CA GLY A 20 14.07 -8.59 0.98
C GLY A 20 12.93 -7.78 0.33
N GLY A 21 13.27 -6.76 -0.46
CA GLY A 21 12.31 -5.92 -1.17
C GLY A 21 12.48 -6.00 -2.69
N GLY A 22 11.88 -5.02 -3.37
CA GLY A 22 11.99 -4.88 -4.83
C GLY A 22 10.87 -5.57 -5.60
N GLU A 23 9.91 -6.19 -4.92
CA GLU A 23 8.71 -6.76 -5.54
C GLU A 23 7.56 -5.76 -5.52
N ILE A 24 6.80 -5.72 -6.61
CA ILE A 24 5.53 -4.98 -6.66
C ILE A 24 4.47 -5.85 -5.97
N LEU A 25 4.04 -5.44 -4.78
CA LEU A 25 3.05 -6.17 -3.99
C LEU A 25 1.63 -5.85 -4.45
N ALA A 26 1.34 -4.57 -4.68
CA ALA A 26 0.02 -4.11 -5.07
C ALA A 26 0.10 -2.85 -5.92
N THR A 27 -0.84 -2.71 -6.86
CA THR A 27 -1.00 -1.51 -7.69
C THR A 27 -2.47 -1.16 -7.90
N GLY A 28 -2.77 0.14 -7.95
CA GLY A 28 -4.10 0.67 -8.23
C GLY A 28 -4.49 1.83 -7.31
N THR A 29 -5.79 2.05 -7.16
CA THR A 29 -6.31 3.09 -6.26
C THR A 29 -5.97 2.78 -4.79
N PRO A 30 -6.03 3.78 -3.90
CA PRO A 30 -5.81 3.58 -2.47
C PRO A 30 -6.67 2.46 -1.86
N GLU A 31 -7.96 2.37 -2.22
CA GLU A 31 -8.89 1.36 -1.73
C GLU A 31 -8.54 -0.05 -2.23
N LYS A 32 -7.97 -0.15 -3.45
CA LYS A 32 -7.51 -1.43 -3.99
C LYS A 32 -6.24 -1.88 -3.27
N VAL A 33 -5.28 -1.00 -3.07
CA VAL A 33 -4.03 -1.32 -2.37
C VAL A 33 -4.29 -1.67 -0.90
N ALA A 34 -5.20 -0.97 -0.23
CA ALA A 34 -5.58 -1.22 1.16
C ALA A 34 -6.12 -2.64 1.45
N LYS A 35 -6.55 -3.38 0.42
CA LYS A 35 -7.04 -4.76 0.54
C LYS A 35 -5.90 -5.80 0.55
N HIS A 36 -4.66 -5.42 0.25
CA HIS A 36 -3.54 -6.34 0.21
C HIS A 36 -3.19 -6.85 1.61
N LYS A 37 -3.18 -8.18 1.79
CA LYS A 37 -3.13 -8.81 3.13
C LYS A 37 -1.78 -8.70 3.83
N THR A 38 -0.69 -8.69 3.08
CA THR A 38 0.68 -8.77 3.62
C THR A 38 1.46 -7.47 3.47
N SER A 39 0.87 -6.43 2.88
CA SER A 39 1.56 -5.15 2.68
C SER A 39 1.53 -4.34 3.98
N HIS A 40 2.69 -3.83 4.38
CA HIS A 40 2.81 -2.88 5.49
C HIS A 40 2.03 -1.60 5.18
N THR A 41 2.15 -1.06 3.95
CA THR A 41 1.42 0.13 3.48
C THR A 41 -0.09 -0.08 3.55
N ALA A 42 -0.59 -1.22 3.05
CA ALA A 42 -2.01 -1.55 3.03
C ALA A 42 -2.63 -1.55 4.42
N ARG A 43 -1.91 -2.07 5.43
CA ARG A 43 -2.36 -2.07 6.83
C ARG A 43 -2.65 -0.67 7.36
N PHE A 44 -1.80 0.32 7.05
CA PHE A 44 -2.02 1.71 7.48
C PHE A 44 -3.06 2.42 6.61
N LEU A 45 -3.03 2.17 5.30
CA LEU A 45 -3.96 2.77 4.36
C LEU A 45 -5.41 2.37 4.67
N LYS A 46 -5.62 1.10 5.02
CA LYS A 46 -6.93 0.58 5.46
C LYS A 46 -7.49 1.35 6.66
N LYS A 47 -6.65 1.61 7.67
CA LYS A 47 -7.05 2.40 8.86
C LYS A 47 -7.45 3.83 8.49
N GLU A 48 -6.71 4.46 7.58
CA GLU A 48 -6.90 5.87 7.21
C GLU A 48 -8.11 6.07 6.28
N LEU A 49 -8.50 5.02 5.55
CA LEU A 49 -9.72 4.98 4.74
C LEU A 49 -10.96 4.51 5.53
N GLY A 50 -10.79 4.07 6.79
CA GLY A 50 -11.89 3.57 7.62
C GLY A 50 -12.45 2.21 7.18
N MET A 51 -11.61 1.34 6.60
CA MET A 51 -11.97 0.04 6.03
C MET A 51 -11.67 -1.15 6.94
#